data_AF-A0A8E2KUS1-F1
#
_entry.id   AF-A0A8E2KUS1-F1
#
_cell.length_a   1.000
_cell.length_b   1.000
_cell.length_c   1.000
_cell.angle_alpha   90.00
_cell.angle_beta   90.00
_cell.angle_gamma   90.00
#
_symmetry.space_group_name_H-M   'P 1'
#
loop_
_entity.id
_entity.type
_entity.pdbx_description
1 polymer ?
#
loop_
_entity_poly.entity_id
_entity_poly.type
_entity_poly.pdbx_seq_one_letter_code
_entity_poly.pdbx_strand_id
1 'polypeptide(L)'
;MAVSERVKRMVRVDQAGEYGAVRIYAGQLAVMGDRGPHSAKIREMEAQEVDHRAWFDRLIVERQGRPTVLQPIWHVAGFALGAATALIGPEAAMACTAAIETEIDKHYTEQLAELGDEDPELAGLIEKARDDEREHRDTALANGAERAPAYPLLSGAIRLGCRFAIKLSERI
;
A
#
# COMPACT_ATOMS: atom_id res chain seq x y z
N MET A 1 19.12 22.12 -7.14
CA MET A 1 18.90 22.42 -5.71
C MET A 1 18.91 21.12 -4.95
N ALA A 2 19.39 21.10 -3.70
CA ALA A 2 19.31 19.89 -2.87
C ALA A 2 17.85 19.59 -2.52
N VAL A 3 17.42 18.34 -2.67
CA VAL A 3 16.06 17.89 -2.31
C VAL A 3 15.88 18.02 -0.79
N SER A 4 14.74 18.55 -0.37
CA SER A 4 14.44 18.76 1.06
C SER A 4 14.38 17.41 1.80
N GLU A 5 14.83 17.37 3.06
CA GLU A 5 14.74 16.15 3.89
C GLU A 5 13.30 15.65 4.02
N ARG A 6 12.34 16.58 4.00
CA ARG A 6 10.90 16.32 3.99
C ARG A 6 10.48 15.47 2.78
N VAL A 7 10.84 15.91 1.57
CA VAL A 7 10.59 15.16 0.32
C VAL A 7 11.28 13.79 0.36
N LYS A 8 12.50 13.69 0.90
CA LYS A 8 13.16 12.39 1.07
C LYS A 8 12.42 11.46 2.04
N ARG A 9 11.75 12.00 3.08
CA ARG A 9 10.90 11.20 3.97
C ARG A 9 9.64 10.72 3.26
N MET A 10 8.99 11.59 2.47
CA MET A 10 7.80 11.23 1.69
C MET A 10 8.10 10.05 0.77
N VAL A 11 9.09 10.20 -0.11
CA VAL A 11 9.49 9.12 -1.05
C VAL A 11 9.89 7.83 -0.30
N ARG A 12 10.50 7.93 0.89
CA ARG A 12 10.82 6.75 1.71
C ARG A 12 9.57 6.00 2.17
N VAL A 13 8.59 6.71 2.72
CA VAL A 13 7.38 6.07 3.24
C VAL A 13 6.51 5.53 2.10
N ASP A 14 6.47 6.23 0.97
CA ASP A 14 5.71 5.79 -0.22
C ASP A 14 6.33 4.51 -0.78
N GLN A 15 7.65 4.50 -0.98
CA GLN A 15 8.37 3.29 -1.40
C GLN A 15 8.16 2.11 -0.44
N ALA A 16 8.16 2.36 0.87
CA ALA A 16 7.91 1.33 1.88
C ALA A 16 6.46 0.84 1.86
N GLY A 17 5.50 1.72 1.60
CA GLY A 17 4.08 1.44 1.42
C GLY A 17 3.85 0.51 0.24
N GLU A 18 4.33 0.91 -0.94
CA GLU A 18 4.22 0.12 -2.17
C GLU A 18 4.90 -1.24 -2.05
N TYR A 19 6.08 -1.28 -1.41
CA TYR A 19 6.73 -2.53 -1.08
C TYR A 19 5.84 -3.42 -0.20
N GLY A 20 5.21 -2.84 0.82
CA GLY A 20 4.28 -3.54 1.71
C GLY A 20 3.06 -4.07 0.97
N ALA A 21 2.45 -3.28 0.09
CA ALA A 21 1.28 -3.64 -0.71
C ALA A 21 1.58 -4.85 -1.62
N VAL A 22 2.68 -4.81 -2.37
CA VAL A 22 3.17 -5.96 -3.16
C VAL A 22 3.31 -7.22 -2.29
N ARG A 23 3.81 -7.09 -1.06
CA ARG A 23 3.95 -8.24 -0.15
C ARG A 23 2.59 -8.76 0.33
N ILE A 24 1.63 -7.88 0.59
CA ILE A 24 0.26 -8.27 0.97
C ILE A 24 -0.38 -9.06 -0.17
N TYR A 25 -0.35 -8.54 -1.40
CA TYR A 25 -0.92 -9.24 -2.55
C TYR A 25 -0.22 -10.57 -2.82
N ALA A 26 1.10 -10.62 -2.74
CA ALA A 26 1.85 -11.88 -2.85
C ALA A 26 1.42 -12.90 -1.78
N GLY A 27 1.15 -12.45 -0.55
CA GLY A 27 0.65 -13.29 0.53
C GLY A 27 -0.75 -13.84 0.25
N GLN A 28 -1.65 -12.99 -0.27
CA GLN A 28 -3.00 -13.40 -0.66
C GLN A 28 -2.94 -14.45 -1.78
N LEU A 29 -2.18 -14.18 -2.85
CA LEU A 29 -2.03 -15.10 -3.99
C LEU A 29 -1.35 -16.41 -3.60
N ALA A 30 -0.43 -16.41 -2.65
CA ALA A 30 0.20 -17.65 -2.16
C ALA A 30 -0.83 -18.62 -1.54
N VAL A 31 -1.92 -18.11 -0.97
CA VAL A 31 -2.98 -18.92 -0.38
C VAL A 31 -4.09 -19.22 -1.37
N MET A 32 -4.51 -18.24 -2.16
CA MET A 32 -5.65 -18.34 -3.07
C MET A 32 -5.29 -19.02 -4.40
N GLY A 33 -4.00 -19.07 -4.74
CA GLY A 33 -3.49 -19.58 -6.00
C GLY A 33 -3.95 -18.77 -7.21
N ASP A 34 -3.70 -19.30 -8.41
CA ASP A 34 -3.94 -18.56 -9.65
C ASP A 34 -5.40 -18.55 -10.12
N ARG A 35 -6.22 -19.48 -9.59
CA ARG A 35 -7.60 -19.73 -10.04
C ARG A 35 -8.63 -19.56 -8.92
N GLY A 36 -8.20 -19.10 -7.75
CA GLY A 36 -9.09 -18.81 -6.63
C GLY A 36 -10.04 -17.64 -6.95
N PRO A 37 -11.14 -17.50 -6.20
CA PRO A 37 -12.01 -16.33 -6.30
C PRO A 37 -11.19 -15.05 -6.13
N HIS A 38 -11.41 -14.04 -6.98
CA HIS A 38 -10.69 -12.75 -6.98
C HIS A 38 -9.17 -12.79 -7.27
N SER A 39 -8.52 -13.95 -7.41
CA SER A 39 -7.07 -14.04 -7.68
C SER A 39 -6.63 -13.25 -8.92
N ALA A 40 -7.45 -13.22 -9.98
CA ALA A 40 -7.15 -12.43 -11.19
C ALA A 40 -7.10 -10.92 -10.90
N LYS A 41 -8.05 -10.41 -10.11
CA LYS A 41 -8.12 -9.00 -9.71
C LYS A 41 -6.98 -8.63 -8.76
N ILE A 42 -6.68 -9.50 -7.81
CA ILE A 42 -5.54 -9.33 -6.90
C ILE A 42 -4.23 -9.20 -7.68
N ARG A 43 -4.05 -10.01 -8.73
CA ARG A 43 -2.85 -9.96 -9.56
C ARG A 43 -2.76 -8.68 -10.40
N GLU A 44 -3.90 -8.18 -10.86
CA GLU A 44 -3.96 -6.90 -11.58
C GLU A 44 -3.52 -5.75 -10.66
N MET A 45 -4.09 -5.67 -9.45
CA MET A 45 -3.70 -4.68 -8.44
C MET A 45 -2.22 -4.85 -8.04
N GLU A 46 -1.75 -6.08 -7.81
CA GLU A 46 -0.33 -6.36 -7.52
C GLU A 46 0.60 -5.83 -8.61
N ALA A 47 0.21 -5.96 -9.89
CA ALA A 47 1.01 -5.47 -11.00
C ALA A 47 1.08 -3.93 -11.00
N GLN A 48 -0.01 -3.24 -10.64
CA GLN A 48 -0.02 -1.79 -10.47
C GLN A 48 0.92 -1.35 -9.33
N GLU A 49 0.89 -2.03 -8.18
CA GLU A 49 1.82 -1.68 -7.08
C GLU A 49 3.29 -1.95 -7.41
N VAL A 50 3.57 -2.95 -8.25
CA VAL A 50 4.94 -3.18 -8.74
C VAL A 50 5.41 -1.98 -9.57
N ASP A 51 4.54 -1.41 -10.40
CA ASP A 51 4.84 -0.20 -11.18
C ASP A 51 4.99 1.03 -10.26
N HIS A 52 4.08 1.22 -9.30
CA HIS A 52 4.17 2.31 -8.30
C HIS A 52 5.49 2.25 -7.55
N ARG A 53 5.82 1.07 -7.02
CA ARG A 53 7.07 0.82 -6.32
C ARG A 53 8.27 1.16 -7.19
N ALA A 54 8.26 0.80 -8.48
CA ALA A 54 9.36 1.10 -9.39
C ALA A 54 9.58 2.62 -9.53
N TRP A 55 8.51 3.42 -9.50
CA TRP A 55 8.61 4.89 -9.51
C TRP A 55 9.33 5.40 -8.26
N PHE A 56 8.93 4.95 -7.07
CA PHE A 56 9.54 5.42 -5.82
C PHE A 56 10.92 4.82 -5.55
N ASP A 57 11.20 3.59 -5.98
CA ASP A 57 12.54 2.99 -5.95
C ASP A 57 13.52 3.85 -6.78
N ARG A 58 13.10 4.32 -7.96
CA ARG A 58 13.85 5.27 -8.79
C ARG A 58 14.07 6.60 -8.05
N LEU A 59 12.99 7.21 -7.53
CA LEU A 59 13.07 8.50 -6.85
C LEU A 59 13.94 8.47 -5.59
N ILE A 60 13.92 7.38 -4.81
CA ILE A 60 14.80 7.22 -3.64
C ILE A 60 16.26 7.40 -4.07
N VAL A 61 16.67 6.77 -5.17
CA VAL A 61 18.06 6.81 -5.65
C VAL A 61 18.40 8.19 -6.19
N GLU A 62 17.57 8.72 -7.09
CA GLU A 62 17.80 10.03 -7.73
C GLU A 62 17.90 11.17 -6.71
N ARG A 63 17.13 11.09 -5.62
CA ARG A 63 17.05 12.13 -4.59
C ARG A 63 18.00 11.89 -3.42
N GLN A 64 18.88 10.90 -3.52
CA GLN A 64 19.82 10.50 -2.47
C GLN A 64 19.11 10.24 -1.14
N GLY A 65 17.90 9.68 -1.23
CA GLY A 65 17.13 9.17 -0.10
C GLY A 65 17.68 7.84 0.38
N ARG A 66 17.05 7.31 1.43
CA ARG A 66 17.34 5.97 1.96
C ARG A 66 16.01 5.27 2.24
N PRO A 67 15.88 3.96 1.95
CA PRO A 67 14.74 3.17 2.39
C PRO A 67 14.63 3.18 3.92
N THR A 68 13.44 2.83 4.42
CA THR A 68 13.25 2.61 5.86
C THR A 68 14.07 1.40 6.32
N VAL A 69 14.66 1.49 7.51
CA VAL A 69 15.36 0.35 8.13
C VAL A 69 14.40 -0.79 8.52
N LEU A 70 13.09 -0.52 8.54
CA LEU A 70 12.04 -1.47 8.88
C LEU A 70 11.60 -2.34 7.70
N GLN A 71 12.17 -2.14 6.51
CA GLN A 71 11.79 -2.88 5.30
C GLN A 71 11.79 -4.42 5.48
N PRO A 72 12.76 -5.05 6.19
CA PRO A 72 12.72 -6.50 6.44
C PRO A 72 11.52 -6.93 7.30
N ILE A 73 11.08 -6.07 8.23
CA ILE A 73 9.92 -6.33 9.07
C ILE A 73 8.65 -6.24 8.22
N TRP A 74 8.53 -5.19 7.41
CA TRP A 74 7.39 -5.00 6.49
C TRP A 74 7.31 -6.09 5.42
N HIS A 75 8.44 -6.63 4.99
CA HIS A 75 8.48 -7.78 4.09
C HIS A 75 7.71 -8.99 4.63
N VAL A 76 7.95 -9.31 5.90
CA VAL A 76 7.34 -10.46 6.57
C VAL A 76 5.91 -10.12 6.99
N ALA A 77 5.70 -8.95 7.58
CA ALA A 77 4.41 -8.53 8.09
C ALA A 77 3.36 -8.37 6.97
N GLY A 78 3.73 -7.73 5.85
CA GLY A 78 2.83 -7.59 4.70
C GLY A 78 2.41 -8.93 4.13
N PHE A 79 3.37 -9.83 3.89
CA PHE A 79 3.08 -11.18 3.40
C PHE A 79 2.22 -11.98 4.36
N ALA A 80 2.55 -11.96 5.66
CA ALA A 80 1.79 -12.65 6.69
C ALA A 80 0.35 -12.13 6.79
N LEU A 81 0.15 -10.81 6.70
CA LEU A 81 -1.17 -10.19 6.70
C LEU A 81 -2.00 -10.64 5.49
N GLY A 82 -1.41 -10.59 4.29
CA GLY A 82 -2.07 -11.05 3.07
C GLY A 82 -2.45 -12.53 3.13
N ALA A 83 -1.51 -13.39 3.53
CA ALA A 83 -1.76 -14.82 3.66
C ALA A 83 -2.81 -15.12 4.76
N ALA A 84 -2.73 -14.47 5.92
CA ALA A 84 -3.67 -14.68 7.01
C ALA A 84 -5.11 -14.30 6.62
N THR A 85 -5.28 -13.17 5.93
CA THR A 85 -6.60 -12.72 5.49
C THR A 85 -7.17 -13.60 4.38
N ALA A 86 -6.34 -14.04 3.44
CA ALA A 86 -6.73 -15.03 2.44
C ALA A 86 -7.09 -16.40 3.03
N LEU A 87 -6.42 -16.84 4.11
CA LEU A 87 -6.77 -18.07 4.83
C LEU A 87 -8.15 -18.00 5.51
N ILE A 88 -8.57 -16.80 5.94
CA ILE A 88 -9.92 -16.59 6.46
C ILE A 88 -10.94 -16.70 5.32
N GLY A 89 -10.63 -16.14 4.16
CA GLY A 89 -11.42 -16.32 2.94
C GLY A 89 -11.26 -15.18 1.92
N PRO A 90 -11.84 -15.35 0.73
CA PRO A 90 -11.73 -14.38 -0.36
C PRO A 90 -12.27 -12.98 0.02
N GLU A 91 -13.39 -12.89 0.72
CA GLU A 91 -13.94 -11.62 1.20
C GLU A 91 -13.03 -10.96 2.24
N ALA A 92 -12.35 -11.73 3.08
CA ALA A 92 -11.41 -11.19 4.07
C ALA A 92 -10.12 -10.66 3.43
N ALA A 93 -9.64 -11.30 2.35
CA ALA A 93 -8.58 -10.75 1.52
C ALA A 93 -9.00 -9.40 0.90
N MET A 94 -10.21 -9.31 0.34
CA MET A 94 -10.75 -8.02 -0.15
C MET A 94 -10.91 -7.00 0.99
N ALA A 95 -11.33 -7.41 2.18
CA ALA A 95 -11.40 -6.52 3.35
C ALA A 95 -10.02 -5.97 3.74
N CYS A 96 -8.96 -6.77 3.60
CA CYS A 96 -7.60 -6.32 3.81
C CYS A 96 -7.21 -5.23 2.80
N THR A 97 -7.43 -5.48 1.52
CA THR A 97 -7.16 -4.50 0.44
C THR A 97 -7.91 -3.20 0.69
N ALA A 98 -9.24 -3.26 0.86
CA ALA A 98 -10.04 -2.06 1.11
C ALA A 98 -9.58 -1.27 2.34
N ALA A 99 -9.15 -1.97 3.40
CA ALA A 99 -8.65 -1.36 4.62
C ALA A 99 -7.29 -0.66 4.43
N ILE A 100 -6.34 -1.28 3.73
CA ILE A 100 -5.03 -0.69 3.45
C ILE A 100 -5.19 0.52 2.53
N GLU A 101 -5.91 0.38 1.44
CA GLU A 101 -6.04 1.46 0.44
C GLU A 101 -6.79 2.67 0.96
N THR A 102 -7.67 2.47 1.95
CA THR A 102 -8.29 3.60 2.66
C THR A 102 -7.26 4.45 3.40
N GLU A 103 -6.23 3.84 3.99
CA GLU A 103 -5.19 4.58 4.71
C GLU A 103 -4.10 5.10 3.75
N ILE A 104 -3.81 4.39 2.66
CA ILE A 104 -2.87 4.86 1.62
C ILE A 104 -3.44 6.06 0.86
N ASP A 105 -4.72 6.02 0.42
CA ASP A 105 -5.41 7.17 -0.19
C ASP A 105 -5.33 8.41 0.71
N LYS A 106 -5.60 8.21 2.01
CA LYS A 106 -5.51 9.29 3.00
C LYS A 106 -4.09 9.83 3.11
N HIS A 107 -3.09 8.95 3.24
CA HIS A 107 -1.67 9.33 3.33
C HIS A 107 -1.22 10.12 2.11
N TYR A 108 -1.53 9.66 0.90
CA TYR A 108 -1.21 10.37 -0.34
C TYR A 108 -1.94 11.71 -0.46
N THR A 109 -3.21 11.77 -0.05
CA THR A 109 -3.95 13.04 -0.01
C THR A 109 -3.29 14.05 0.93
N GLU A 110 -2.84 13.61 2.10
CA GLU A 110 -2.13 14.45 3.07
C GLU A 110 -0.77 14.91 2.53
N GLN A 111 -0.01 14.02 1.90
CA GLN A 111 1.28 14.38 1.28
C GLN A 111 1.12 15.37 0.14
N LEU A 112 0.15 15.21 -0.75
CA LEU A 112 -0.11 16.17 -1.84
C LEU A 112 -0.41 17.56 -1.28
N ALA A 113 -1.23 17.64 -0.23
CA ALA A 113 -1.52 18.90 0.44
C ALA A 113 -0.28 19.52 1.08
N GLU A 114 0.60 18.69 1.67
CA GLU A 114 1.85 19.14 2.28
C GLU A 114 2.90 19.54 1.22
N LEU A 115 2.92 18.87 0.07
CA LEU A 115 3.89 19.09 -1.00
C LEU A 115 3.62 20.39 -1.74
N GLY A 116 2.33 20.71 -1.99
CA GLY A 116 1.94 21.86 -2.80
C GLY A 116 2.64 21.82 -4.16
N ASP A 117 3.15 22.97 -4.60
CA ASP A 117 3.86 23.11 -5.88
C ASP A 117 5.40 22.90 -5.77
N GLU A 118 5.92 22.43 -4.62
CA GLU A 118 7.38 22.28 -4.40
C GLU A 118 8.01 21.26 -5.36
N ASP A 119 7.29 20.18 -5.66
CA ASP A 119 7.81 19.05 -6.43
C ASP A 119 6.75 18.45 -7.37
N PRO A 120 6.57 19.04 -8.57
CA PRO A 120 5.53 18.59 -9.51
C PRO A 120 5.70 17.15 -10.00
N GLU A 121 6.93 16.64 -10.04
CA GLU A 121 7.19 15.25 -10.44
C GLU A 121 6.65 14.28 -9.38
N LEU A 122 7.01 14.49 -8.11
CA LEU A 122 6.53 13.66 -7.02
C LEU A 122 5.02 13.79 -6.85
N ALA A 123 4.48 15.00 -6.95
CA ALA A 123 3.04 15.25 -6.88
C ALA A 123 2.28 14.45 -7.95
N GLY A 124 2.75 14.45 -9.19
CA GLY A 124 2.10 13.70 -10.28
C GLY A 124 2.12 12.18 -10.06
N LEU A 125 3.20 11.64 -9.49
CA LEU A 125 3.29 10.21 -9.19
C LEU A 125 2.41 9.81 -8.00
N ILE A 126 2.40 10.62 -6.94
CA ILE A 126 1.51 10.40 -5.77
C ILE A 126 0.04 10.52 -6.18
N GLU A 127 -0.32 11.49 -7.02
CA GLU A 127 -1.68 11.66 -7.51
C GLU A 127 -2.15 10.45 -8.30
N LYS A 128 -1.31 9.95 -9.21
CA LYS A 128 -1.62 8.73 -9.96
C LYS A 128 -1.80 7.52 -9.05
N ALA A 129 -0.83 7.27 -8.16
CA ALA A 129 -0.91 6.15 -7.22
C ALA A 129 -2.19 6.25 -6.37
N ARG A 130 -2.48 7.41 -5.77
CA ARG A 130 -3.71 7.64 -4.98
C ARG A 130 -4.99 7.30 -5.74
N ASP A 131 -5.07 7.68 -7.01
CA ASP A 131 -6.28 7.44 -7.80
C ASP A 131 -6.43 5.95 -8.15
N ASP A 132 -5.32 5.26 -8.45
CA ASP A 132 -5.28 3.80 -8.61
C ASP A 132 -5.67 3.09 -7.29
N GLU A 133 -5.21 3.58 -6.13
CA GLU A 133 -5.57 3.01 -4.81
C GLU A 133 -7.05 3.18 -4.46
N ARG A 134 -7.68 4.26 -4.92
CA ARG A 134 -9.13 4.42 -4.79
C ARG A 134 -9.86 3.38 -5.64
N GLU A 135 -9.38 3.10 -6.84
CA GLU A 135 -9.93 2.05 -7.70
C GLU A 135 -9.74 0.65 -7.08
N HIS A 136 -8.57 0.37 -6.50
CA HIS A 136 -8.30 -0.87 -5.77
C HIS A 136 -9.27 -1.05 -4.60
N ARG A 137 -9.46 -0.02 -3.77
CA ARG A 137 -10.43 -0.01 -2.66
C ARG A 137 -11.83 -0.29 -3.16
N ASP A 138 -12.28 0.44 -4.17
CA ASP A 138 -13.65 0.35 -4.68
C ASP A 138 -13.88 -1.01 -5.34
N THR A 139 -12.87 -1.56 -6.02
CA THR A 139 -12.85 -2.95 -6.50
C THR A 139 -13.01 -3.92 -5.35
N ALA A 140 -12.23 -3.79 -4.28
CA ALA A 140 -12.32 -4.68 -3.13
C ALA A 140 -13.71 -4.64 -2.47
N LEU A 141 -14.30 -3.45 -2.32
CA LEU A 141 -15.67 -3.27 -1.83
C LEU A 141 -16.69 -3.96 -2.74
N ALA A 142 -16.60 -3.75 -4.06
CA ALA A 142 -17.48 -4.38 -5.05
C ALA A 142 -17.35 -5.91 -5.09
N ASN A 143 -16.22 -6.46 -4.64
CA ASN A 143 -15.96 -7.89 -4.52
C ASN A 143 -16.28 -8.45 -3.12
N GLY A 144 -16.98 -7.69 -2.28
CA GLY A 144 -17.55 -8.21 -1.05
C GLY A 144 -16.65 -8.09 0.17
N ALA A 145 -15.69 -7.17 0.19
CA ALA A 145 -14.91 -6.82 1.38
C ALA A 145 -15.79 -6.68 2.65
N GLU A 146 -16.93 -5.99 2.54
CA GLU A 146 -17.84 -5.75 3.69
C GLU A 146 -18.56 -7.00 4.18
N ARG A 147 -18.53 -8.11 3.42
CA ARG A 147 -19.09 -9.41 3.80
C ARG A 147 -18.10 -10.27 4.57
N ALA A 148 -16.86 -9.80 4.78
CA ALA A 148 -15.87 -10.53 5.54
C ALA A 148 -16.35 -10.80 6.99
N PRO A 149 -15.99 -11.95 7.58
CA PRO A 149 -16.31 -12.24 8.97
C PRO A 149 -15.77 -11.14 9.91
N ALA A 150 -16.65 -10.60 10.75
CA ALA A 150 -16.33 -9.51 11.68
C ALA A 150 -15.69 -8.28 11.00
N TYR A 151 -16.12 -7.94 9.78
CA TYR A 151 -15.54 -6.87 8.94
C TYR A 151 -15.17 -5.57 9.69
N PRO A 152 -16.01 -4.95 10.53
CA PRO A 152 -15.64 -3.71 11.21
C PRO A 152 -14.40 -3.86 12.11
N LEU A 153 -14.26 -5.00 12.79
CA LEU A 153 -13.12 -5.29 13.65
C LEU A 153 -11.87 -5.59 12.83
N LEU A 154 -12.01 -6.43 11.79
CA LEU A 154 -10.90 -6.78 10.89
C LEU A 154 -10.34 -5.52 10.21
N SER A 155 -11.22 -4.75 9.55
CA SER A 155 -10.85 -3.50 8.88
C SER A 155 -10.25 -2.50 9.87
N GLY A 156 -10.85 -2.31 11.03
CA GLY A 156 -10.34 -1.40 12.06
C GLY A 156 -8.92 -1.77 12.53
N ALA A 157 -8.64 -3.06 12.74
CA ALA A 157 -7.31 -3.54 13.14
C ALA A 157 -6.27 -3.35 12.03
N ILE A 158 -6.60 -3.69 10.79
CA ILE A 158 -5.70 -3.53 9.64
C ILE A 158 -5.37 -2.06 9.40
N ARG A 159 -6.37 -1.17 9.43
CA ARG A 159 -6.19 0.27 9.29
C ARG A 159 -5.29 0.84 10.39
N LEU A 160 -5.45 0.37 11.63
CA LEU A 160 -4.57 0.77 12.73
C LEU A 160 -3.11 0.33 12.50
N GLY A 161 -2.91 -0.90 12.06
CA GLY A 161 -1.59 -1.42 11.70
C GLY A 161 -0.94 -0.62 10.56
N CYS A 162 -1.71 -0.30 9.51
CA CYS A 162 -1.25 0.51 8.38
C CYS A 162 -0.77 1.90 8.82
N ARG A 163 -1.58 2.64 9.59
CA ARG A 163 -1.17 3.96 10.14
C ARG A 163 0.11 3.89 10.96
N PHE A 164 0.28 2.82 11.73
CA PHE A 164 1.49 2.61 12.52
C PHE A 164 2.71 2.37 11.62
N ALA A 165 2.57 1.54 10.59
CA ALA A 165 3.63 1.26 9.62
C ALA A 165 4.05 2.52 8.85
N ILE A 166 3.08 3.32 8.39
CA ILE A 166 3.33 4.61 7.72
C ILE A 166 4.13 5.53 8.64
N LYS A 167 3.64 5.78 9.85
CA LYS A 167 4.27 6.68 10.82
C LYS A 167 5.70 6.27 11.19
N LEU A 168 5.94 4.96 11.33
CA LEU A 168 7.28 4.46 11.62
C LEU A 168 8.23 4.59 10.42
N SER A 169 7.75 4.24 9.22
CA SER A 169 8.56 4.25 7.99
C SER A 169 8.93 5.66 7.55
N GLU A 170 8.07 6.65 7.82
CA GLU A 170 8.40 8.05 7.59
C GLU A 170 9.62 8.48 8.44
N ARG A 171 9.69 7.97 9.68
CA ARG A 171 10.65 8.43 10.68
C ARG A 171 12.03 7.78 10.57
N ILE A 172 12.11 6.45 10.34
CA ILE A 172 13.38 5.70 10.46
C ILE A 172 13.70 4.81 9.28
#